data_AF-A0A4R3AC94-F1
#
_entry.id   AF-A0A4R3AC94-F1
#
_cell.length_a   1.000
_cell.length_b   1.000
_cell.length_c   1.000
_cell.angle_alpha   90.00
_cell.angle_beta   90.00
_cell.angle_gamma   90.00
#
_symmetry.space_group_name_H-M   'P 1'
#
loop_
_entity.id
_entity.type
_entity.pdbx_description
1 polymer ?
#
loop_
_entity_poly.entity_id
_entity_poly.type
_entity_poly.pdbx_seq_one_letter_code
_entity_poly.pdbx_strand_id
1 'polypeptide(L)'
;MRVITTLAFLVLFPVVFSQNRSKDKFELEISRLITAKRQYEKFEEYTLKKPDRYKQLKDSSYHSYIGYIKKLKSNSKEFKNYINNAIKNTELDKELLMYSYVNKDLPFDPYHYTISKLDLYRVINYYIFEKDKNVLPKKLENIEISLKKNSHKSIKLQNEQEIFQDVLKN
;
A
#
# COMPACT_ATOMS: atom_id res chain seq x y z
N MET A 1 -44.67 -20.60 49.47
CA MET A 1 -44.45 -19.35 48.72
C MET A 1 -43.12 -19.45 47.99
N ARG A 2 -43.15 -19.20 46.66
CA ARG A 2 -42.05 -18.79 45.76
C ARG A 2 -40.90 -19.79 45.60
N VAL A 3 -41.03 -20.76 44.70
CA VAL A 3 -40.81 -20.70 43.23
C VAL A 3 -39.35 -20.46 42.86
N ILE A 4 -38.83 -21.54 42.26
CA ILE A 4 -37.56 -21.82 41.60
C ILE A 4 -37.15 -20.73 40.58
N THR A 5 -35.85 -20.76 40.25
CA THR A 5 -35.17 -20.22 39.05
C THR A 5 -34.93 -18.72 38.94
N THR A 6 -33.73 -18.32 39.36
CA THR A 6 -32.93 -17.31 38.62
C THR A 6 -31.50 -17.83 38.47
N LEU A 7 -31.36 -18.95 37.75
CA LEU A 7 -30.07 -19.46 37.28
C LEU A 7 -30.16 -19.73 35.77
N ALA A 8 -30.52 -18.71 34.99
CA ALA A 8 -30.57 -18.79 33.53
C ALA A 8 -30.62 -17.39 32.91
N PHE A 9 -29.49 -16.67 32.87
CA PHE A 9 -29.27 -15.62 31.87
C PHE A 9 -27.76 -15.39 31.61
N LEU A 10 -26.98 -16.46 31.59
CA LEU A 10 -25.57 -16.43 31.20
C LEU A 10 -25.29 -17.34 29.99
N VAL A 11 -26.30 -17.51 29.14
CA VAL A 11 -26.16 -18.12 27.82
C VAL A 11 -27.04 -17.31 26.90
N LEU A 12 -26.43 -16.38 26.16
CA LEU A 12 -26.82 -15.94 24.81
C LEU A 12 -26.05 -14.67 24.50
N PHE A 13 -24.74 -14.82 24.31
CA PHE A 13 -24.01 -14.19 23.21
C PHE A 13 -22.64 -14.87 23.20
N PRO A 14 -22.44 -15.98 22.48
CA PRO A 14 -21.18 -16.08 21.78
C PRO A 14 -21.21 -14.91 20.80
N VAL A 15 -20.60 -13.79 21.18
CA VAL A 15 -20.13 -12.83 20.18
C VAL A 15 -19.10 -13.63 19.40
N VAL A 16 -19.58 -14.32 18.37
CA VAL A 16 -18.75 -14.93 17.35
C VAL A 16 -18.16 -13.73 16.62
N PHE A 17 -17.10 -13.16 17.20
CA PHE A 17 -16.05 -12.49 16.46
C PHE A 17 -15.38 -13.58 15.61
N SER A 18 -16.10 -14.09 14.61
CA SER A 18 -15.49 -14.53 13.37
C SER A 18 -15.04 -13.26 12.65
N GLN A 19 -14.13 -12.52 13.29
CA GLN A 19 -13.30 -11.57 12.59
C GLN A 19 -12.57 -12.38 11.54
N ASN A 20 -12.56 -11.87 10.33
CA ASN A 20 -11.92 -12.43 9.14
C ASN A 20 -10.38 -12.50 9.33
N ARG A 21 -9.89 -13.19 10.37
CA ARG A 21 -8.47 -13.26 10.77
C ARG A 21 -7.58 -13.69 9.61
N SER A 22 -8.11 -14.48 8.67
CA SER A 22 -7.41 -14.89 7.46
C SER A 22 -7.21 -13.74 6.47
N LYS A 23 -8.23 -12.89 6.22
CA LYS A 23 -8.09 -11.70 5.37
C LYS A 23 -7.12 -10.69 5.99
N ASP A 24 -7.26 -10.47 7.30
CA ASP A 24 -6.40 -9.55 8.05
C ASP A 24 -4.92 -9.98 7.96
N LYS A 25 -4.65 -11.29 7.95
CA LYS A 25 -3.29 -11.82 7.76
C LYS A 25 -2.71 -11.45 6.40
N PHE A 26 -3.44 -11.65 5.30
CA PHE A 26 -2.91 -11.33 3.95
C PHE A 26 -2.69 -9.83 3.78
N GLU A 27 -3.62 -9.00 4.25
CA GLU A 27 -3.48 -7.54 4.22
C GLU A 27 -2.28 -7.06 5.03
N LEU A 28 -2.08 -7.63 6.21
CA LEU A 28 -0.94 -7.31 7.06
C LEU A 28 0.39 -7.67 6.37
N GLU A 29 0.49 -8.84 5.75
CA GLU A 29 1.72 -9.25 5.05
C GLU A 29 2.02 -8.38 3.82
N ILE A 30 1.00 -7.99 3.05
CA ILE A 30 1.16 -7.05 1.93
C ILE A 30 1.57 -5.66 2.46
N SER A 31 0.95 -5.19 3.54
CA SER A 31 1.29 -3.91 4.17
C SER A 31 2.73 -3.88 4.68
N ARG A 32 3.19 -4.99 5.27
CA ARG A 32 4.58 -5.19 5.70
C ARG A 32 5.55 -5.17 4.52
N LEU A 33 5.22 -5.83 3.41
CA LEU A 33 6.01 -5.79 2.18
C LEU A 33 6.23 -4.36 1.68
N ILE A 34 5.15 -3.57 1.56
CA ILE A 34 5.24 -2.19 1.07
C ILE A 34 5.99 -1.29 2.05
N THR A 35 5.80 -1.49 3.35
CA THR A 35 6.58 -0.79 4.38
C THR A 35 8.07 -1.10 4.26
N ALA A 36 8.44 -2.37 4.11
CA ALA A 36 9.83 -2.80 3.94
C ALA A 36 10.45 -2.23 2.66
N LYS A 37 9.72 -2.23 1.54
CA LYS A 37 10.14 -1.59 0.28
C LYS A 37 10.48 -0.12 0.50
N ARG A 38 9.57 0.64 1.10
CA ARG A 38 9.76 2.09 1.34
C ARG A 38 10.93 2.37 2.29
N GLN A 39 11.11 1.53 3.30
CA GLN A 39 12.25 1.65 4.21
C GLN A 39 13.58 1.40 3.48
N TYR A 40 13.62 0.42 2.57
CA TYR A 40 14.77 0.19 1.72
C TYR A 40 15.06 1.38 0.81
N GLU A 41 14.06 1.90 0.10
CA GLU A 41 14.21 3.09 -0.77
C GLU A 41 14.71 4.31 -0.01
N LYS A 42 14.21 4.53 1.22
CA LYS A 42 14.68 5.59 2.12
C LYS A 42 16.17 5.47 2.42
N PHE A 43 16.62 4.28 2.83
CA PHE A 43 18.03 4.10 3.17
C PHE A 43 18.93 4.04 1.95
N GLU A 44 18.42 3.59 0.80
CA GLU A 44 19.11 3.69 -0.47
C GLU A 44 19.42 5.15 -0.78
N GLU A 45 18.42 6.04 -0.67
CA GLU A 45 18.61 7.48 -0.88
C GLU A 45 19.55 8.11 0.15
N TYR A 46 19.44 7.75 1.43
CA TYR A 46 20.33 8.28 2.46
C TYR A 46 21.78 7.82 2.29
N THR A 47 21.99 6.61 1.76
CA THR A 47 23.32 6.07 1.48
C THR A 47 24.00 6.87 0.36
N LEU A 48 23.25 7.45 -0.59
CA LEU A 48 23.83 8.36 -1.60
C LEU A 48 24.45 9.61 -0.98
N LYS A 49 23.90 10.10 0.14
CA LYS A 49 24.36 11.31 0.84
C LYS A 49 25.42 11.00 1.91
N LYS A 50 25.27 9.90 2.65
CA LYS A 50 26.13 9.52 3.79
C LYS A 50 26.33 8.00 3.83
N PRO A 51 27.17 7.44 2.95
CA PRO A 51 27.28 5.99 2.76
C PRO A 51 27.70 5.25 4.04
N ASP A 52 28.71 5.77 4.75
CA ASP A 52 29.26 5.11 5.94
C ASP A 52 28.25 4.98 7.09
N ARG A 53 27.26 5.88 7.15
CA ARG A 53 26.23 5.89 8.19
C ARG A 53 25.07 4.94 7.91
N TYR A 54 24.71 4.78 6.63
CA TYR A 54 23.44 4.16 6.25
C TYR A 54 23.59 2.83 5.50
N LYS A 55 24.80 2.44 5.09
CA LYS A 55 25.05 1.21 4.34
C LYS A 55 24.46 -0.03 5.02
N GLN A 56 24.73 -0.23 6.31
CA GLN A 56 24.21 -1.39 7.04
C GLN A 56 22.68 -1.39 7.14
N LEU A 57 22.07 -0.21 7.31
CA LEU A 57 20.61 -0.06 7.37
C LEU A 57 19.97 -0.32 6.00
N LYS A 58 20.61 0.12 4.91
CA LYS A 58 20.20 -0.20 3.54
C LYS A 58 20.23 -1.71 3.30
N ASP A 59 21.32 -2.38 3.68
CA ASP A 59 21.46 -3.82 3.45
C ASP A 59 20.46 -4.62 4.30
N SER A 60 20.24 -4.21 5.56
CA SER A 60 19.24 -4.83 6.45
C SER A 60 17.81 -4.66 5.93
N SER A 61 17.45 -3.45 5.51
CA SER A 61 16.12 -3.17 4.94
C SER A 61 15.89 -3.89 3.61
N TYR A 62 16.92 -4.02 2.77
CA TYR A 62 16.88 -4.84 1.56
C TYR A 62 16.60 -6.31 1.87
N HIS A 63 17.31 -6.89 2.84
CA HIS A 63 17.08 -8.28 3.26
C HIS A 63 15.65 -8.50 3.77
N SER A 64 15.14 -7.57 4.58
CA SER A 64 13.75 -7.63 5.05
C SER A 64 12.76 -7.57 3.89
N TYR A 65 12.95 -6.64 2.96
CA TYR A 65 12.11 -6.47 1.77
C TYR A 65 12.06 -7.74 0.90
N ILE A 66 13.23 -8.29 0.55
CA ILE A 66 13.33 -9.53 -0.22
C ILE A 66 12.76 -10.72 0.57
N GLY A 67 12.93 -10.74 1.89
CA GLY A 67 12.36 -11.75 2.78
C GLY A 67 10.83 -11.82 2.67
N TYR A 68 10.15 -10.67 2.63
CA TYR A 68 8.70 -10.63 2.42
C TYR A 68 8.29 -11.13 1.03
N ILE A 69 9.03 -10.77 -0.03
CA ILE A 69 8.75 -11.28 -1.38
C ILE A 69 8.87 -12.80 -1.42
N LYS A 70 9.94 -13.36 -0.82
CA LYS A 70 10.13 -14.81 -0.73
C LYS A 70 8.98 -15.49 0.01
N LYS A 71 8.52 -14.90 1.12
CA LYS A 71 7.38 -15.41 1.91
C LYS A 71 6.06 -15.39 1.13
N LEU A 72 5.82 -14.36 0.32
CA LEU A 72 4.66 -14.31 -0.57
C LEU A 72 4.75 -15.41 -1.63
N LYS A 73 5.91 -15.57 -2.26
CA LYS A 73 6.16 -16.61 -3.28
C LYS A 73 6.00 -18.03 -2.73
N SER A 74 6.51 -18.30 -1.52
CA SER A 74 6.38 -19.62 -0.88
C SER A 74 4.92 -20.00 -0.58
N ASN A 75 4.04 -19.01 -0.43
CA ASN A 75 2.61 -19.18 -0.20
C ASN A 75 1.78 -18.72 -1.41
N SER A 76 2.34 -18.86 -2.61
CA SER A 76 1.80 -18.24 -3.84
C SER A 76 0.34 -18.57 -4.12
N LYS A 77 -0.10 -19.82 -3.91
CA LYS A 77 -1.50 -20.23 -4.15
C LYS A 77 -2.49 -19.44 -3.29
N GLU A 78 -2.19 -19.30 -2.01
CA GLU A 78 -3.06 -18.58 -1.06
C GLU A 78 -3.09 -17.08 -1.37
N PHE A 79 -1.92 -16.46 -1.58
CA PHE A 79 -1.84 -15.03 -1.91
C PHE A 79 -2.46 -14.71 -3.27
N LYS A 80 -2.23 -15.54 -4.31
CA LYS A 80 -2.90 -15.38 -5.61
C LYS A 80 -4.41 -15.44 -5.45
N ASN A 81 -4.94 -16.41 -4.70
CA ASN A 81 -6.38 -16.51 -4.49
C ASN A 81 -6.94 -15.30 -3.74
N TYR A 82 -6.26 -14.85 -2.68
CA TYR A 82 -6.65 -13.64 -1.96
C TYR A 82 -6.66 -12.41 -2.89
N ILE A 83 -5.57 -12.18 -3.62
CA ILE A 83 -5.43 -11.04 -4.54
C ILE A 83 -6.47 -11.09 -5.66
N ASN A 84 -6.66 -12.25 -6.30
CA ASN A 84 -7.63 -12.41 -7.38
C ASN A 84 -9.07 -12.16 -6.93
N ASN A 85 -9.38 -12.42 -5.66
CA ASN A 85 -10.68 -12.06 -5.10
C ASN A 85 -10.75 -10.58 -4.72
N ALA A 86 -9.67 -10.02 -4.20
CA ALA A 86 -9.61 -8.62 -3.81
C ALA A 86 -9.71 -7.66 -5.01
N ILE A 87 -9.06 -7.95 -6.14
CA ILE A 87 -9.10 -7.10 -7.35
C ILE A 87 -10.50 -7.01 -7.99
N LYS A 88 -11.44 -7.88 -7.61
CA LYS A 88 -12.84 -7.81 -8.04
C LYS A 88 -13.63 -6.75 -7.25
N ASN A 89 -13.13 -6.30 -6.11
CA ASN A 89 -13.77 -5.28 -5.29
C ASN A 89 -13.34 -3.88 -5.75
N THR A 90 -14.23 -3.20 -6.49
CA THR A 90 -13.98 -1.86 -7.03
C THR A 90 -13.85 -0.77 -5.96
N GLU A 91 -14.32 -1.00 -4.74
CA GLU A 91 -14.19 -0.03 -3.64
C GLU A 91 -12.71 0.18 -3.23
N LEU A 92 -11.85 -0.81 -3.47
CA LEU A 92 -10.40 -0.71 -3.21
C LEU A 92 -9.69 0.31 -4.10
N ASP A 93 -10.35 0.79 -5.16
CA ASP A 93 -9.82 1.85 -6.04
C ASP A 93 -9.82 3.22 -5.33
N LYS A 94 -10.65 3.39 -4.30
CA LYS A 94 -10.77 4.63 -3.51
C LYS A 94 -9.74 4.71 -2.37
N GLU A 95 -9.18 3.58 -1.94
CA GLU A 95 -8.20 3.51 -0.86
C GLU A 95 -6.79 3.76 -1.42
N LEU A 96 -6.21 4.93 -1.12
CA LEU A 96 -4.87 5.29 -1.57
C LEU A 96 -3.82 4.92 -0.52
N LEU A 97 -2.73 4.32 -0.98
CA LEU A 97 -1.61 3.86 -0.15
C LEU A 97 -0.30 4.47 -0.65
N MET A 98 0.62 4.75 0.27
CA MET A 98 1.98 5.17 -0.08
C MET A 98 2.74 3.97 -0.64
N TYR A 99 3.16 4.06 -1.91
CA TYR A 99 3.89 3.01 -2.62
C TYR A 99 5.40 3.18 -2.55
N SER A 100 5.86 4.42 -2.68
CA SER A 100 7.29 4.77 -2.72
C SER A 100 7.69 5.63 -1.53
N TYR A 101 9.00 5.68 -1.26
CA TYR A 101 9.54 6.64 -0.31
C TYR A 101 9.37 8.08 -0.82
N VAL A 102 8.91 8.97 0.06
CA VAL A 102 8.76 10.40 -0.21
C VAL A 102 10.04 11.09 0.22
N ASN A 103 10.80 11.61 -0.75
CA ASN A 103 11.92 12.49 -0.48
C ASN A 103 11.40 13.83 0.05
N LYS A 104 11.88 14.25 1.22
CA LYS A 104 11.45 15.51 1.86
C LYS A 104 12.06 16.76 1.21
N ASP A 105 13.07 16.59 0.36
CA ASP A 105 13.76 17.69 -0.30
C ASP A 105 13.06 18.12 -1.60
N LEU A 106 12.04 17.38 -2.05
CA LEU A 106 11.26 17.67 -3.25
C LEU A 106 9.81 18.01 -2.87
N PRO A 107 9.12 18.85 -3.65
CA PRO A 107 7.69 19.08 -3.44
C PRO A 107 6.92 17.76 -3.54
N PHE A 108 5.98 17.57 -2.61
CA PHE A 108 5.18 16.35 -2.57
C PHE A 108 4.22 16.31 -3.75
N ASP A 109 4.36 15.29 -4.59
CA ASP A 109 3.38 14.96 -5.63
C ASP A 109 2.71 13.60 -5.33
N PRO A 110 1.43 13.59 -4.91
CA PRO A 110 0.74 12.34 -4.60
C PRO A 110 0.73 11.35 -5.78
N TYR A 111 0.77 11.83 -7.02
CA TYR A 111 0.79 10.97 -8.21
C TYR A 111 2.03 10.11 -8.34
N HIS A 112 3.15 10.57 -7.80
CA HIS A 112 4.42 9.87 -7.87
C HIS A 112 4.61 8.90 -6.70
N TYR A 113 3.91 9.11 -5.59
CA TYR A 113 4.16 8.39 -4.34
C TYR A 113 3.00 7.49 -3.89
N THR A 114 1.79 7.68 -4.42
CA THR A 114 0.59 6.95 -3.97
C THR A 114 -0.01 6.07 -5.06
N ILE A 115 -0.57 4.94 -4.67
CA ILE A 115 -1.24 3.96 -5.53
C ILE A 115 -2.55 3.55 -4.89
N SER A 116 -3.59 3.25 -5.68
CA SER A 116 -4.80 2.64 -5.12
C SER A 116 -4.49 1.23 -4.62
N LYS A 117 -5.19 0.78 -3.58
CA LYS A 117 -5.02 -0.57 -3.02
C LYS A 117 -5.35 -1.64 -4.06
N LEU A 118 -6.35 -1.39 -4.91
CA LEU A 118 -6.67 -2.23 -6.06
C LEU A 118 -5.48 -2.38 -7.00
N ASP A 119 -4.88 -1.26 -7.42
CA ASP A 119 -3.74 -1.29 -8.33
C ASP A 119 -2.49 -1.87 -7.67
N LEU A 120 -2.28 -1.64 -6.37
CA LEU A 120 -1.22 -2.31 -5.62
C LEU A 120 -1.32 -3.84 -5.71
N TYR A 121 -2.52 -4.37 -5.54
CA TYR A 121 -2.75 -5.81 -5.67
C TYR A 121 -2.50 -6.31 -7.09
N ARG A 122 -2.88 -5.55 -8.12
CA ARG A 122 -2.58 -5.88 -9.53
C ARG A 122 -1.07 -5.87 -9.78
N VAL A 123 -0.35 -4.89 -9.25
CA VAL A 123 1.12 -4.80 -9.34
C VAL A 123 1.78 -6.01 -8.68
N ILE A 124 1.36 -6.37 -7.47
CA ILE A 124 1.87 -7.54 -6.77
C ILE A 124 1.61 -8.81 -7.58
N ASN A 125 0.38 -9.00 -8.08
CA ASN A 125 0.04 -10.16 -8.91
C ASN A 125 0.95 -10.28 -10.13
N TYR A 126 1.06 -9.19 -10.87
CA TYR A 126 1.83 -9.15 -12.10
C TYR A 126 3.32 -9.39 -11.85
N TYR A 127 3.94 -8.61 -10.96
CA TYR A 127 5.39 -8.65 -10.77
C TYR A 127 5.84 -9.88 -10.00
N ILE A 128 5.21 -10.20 -8.86
CA ILE A 128 5.70 -11.27 -7.99
C ILE A 128 5.26 -12.63 -8.49
N PHE A 129 4.07 -12.73 -9.09
CA PHE A 129 3.43 -14.02 -9.32
C PHE A 129 3.22 -14.42 -10.79
N GLU A 130 3.13 -13.47 -11.71
CA GLU A 130 3.08 -13.75 -13.16
C GLU A 130 4.47 -13.66 -13.80
N LYS A 131 5.22 -12.60 -13.51
CA LYS A 131 6.59 -12.37 -14.02
C LYS A 131 7.69 -12.99 -13.16
N ASP A 132 7.33 -13.55 -12.00
CA ASP A 132 8.25 -14.14 -11.02
C ASP A 132 9.42 -13.22 -10.62
N LYS A 133 9.20 -11.89 -10.58
CA LYS A 133 10.23 -10.93 -10.20
C LYS A 133 10.52 -11.00 -8.71
N ASN A 134 11.76 -10.71 -8.35
CA ASN A 134 12.22 -10.67 -6.96
C ASN A 134 12.15 -9.27 -6.35
N VAL A 135 11.71 -8.27 -7.13
CA VAL A 135 11.55 -6.88 -6.73
C VAL A 135 10.30 -6.31 -7.40
N LEU A 136 9.67 -5.37 -6.72
CA LEU A 136 8.63 -4.51 -7.25
C LEU A 136 9.28 -3.28 -7.89
N PRO A 137 8.62 -2.63 -8.86
CA PRO A 137 9.08 -1.37 -9.40
C PRO A 137 9.32 -0.32 -8.32
N LYS A 138 10.43 0.42 -8.44
CA LYS A 138 10.75 1.51 -7.50
C LYS A 138 9.79 2.69 -7.65
N LYS A 139 9.51 3.06 -8.91
CA LYS A 139 8.63 4.17 -9.30
C LYS A 139 7.36 3.65 -9.96
N LEU A 140 6.27 4.40 -9.81
CA LEU A 140 4.98 4.07 -10.42
C LEU A 140 5.02 4.17 -11.95
N GLU A 141 5.83 5.07 -12.50
CA GLU A 141 6.05 5.23 -13.94
C GLU A 141 6.65 3.97 -14.61
N ASN A 142 7.37 3.15 -13.83
CA ASN A 142 8.02 1.94 -14.34
C ASN A 142 7.10 0.71 -14.29
N ILE A 143 5.81 0.88 -13.98
CA ILE A 143 4.86 -0.22 -13.91
C ILE A 143 4.36 -0.55 -15.32
N GLU A 144 4.57 -1.79 -15.77
CA GLU A 144 4.19 -2.29 -17.11
C GLU A 144 2.68 -2.54 -17.29
N ILE A 145 1.88 -2.43 -16.23
CA ILE A 145 0.42 -2.58 -16.29
C ILE A 145 -0.29 -1.23 -16.24
N SER A 146 -1.47 -1.15 -16.85
CA SER A 146 -2.30 0.05 -16.81
C SER A 146 -2.82 0.32 -15.39
N LEU A 147 -2.27 1.36 -14.77
CA LEU A 147 -2.76 1.92 -13.53
C LEU A 147 -3.92 2.87 -13.83
N LYS A 148 -4.99 2.81 -13.04
CA LYS A 148 -5.98 3.88 -13.03
C LYS A 148 -5.37 5.05 -12.29
N LYS A 149 -4.67 5.92 -13.02
CA LYS A 149 -4.29 7.22 -12.48
C LYS A 149 -5.60 7.98 -12.27
N ASN A 150 -5.99 8.20 -11.02
CA ASN A 150 -7.09 9.11 -10.68
C ASN A 150 -6.69 10.51 -11.13
N SER A 151 -6.96 10.86 -12.39
CA SER A 151 -6.74 12.19 -12.92
C SER A 151 -7.67 13.18 -12.21
N HIS A 152 -7.27 13.66 -11.03
CA HIS A 152 -7.57 15.05 -10.75
C HIS A 152 -6.83 15.82 -11.83
N LYS A 153 -7.59 16.47 -12.70
CA LYS A 153 -7.10 17.59 -13.51
C LYS A 153 -6.07 18.32 -12.69
N SER A 154 -4.88 18.50 -13.23
CA SER A 154 -3.92 19.47 -12.73
C SER A 154 -4.72 20.73 -12.38
N ILE A 155 -4.76 21.09 -11.09
CA ILE A 155 -5.20 22.42 -10.72
C ILE A 155 -4.15 23.29 -11.39
N LYS A 156 -4.52 23.88 -12.52
CA LYS A 156 -3.74 24.90 -13.20
C LYS A 156 -3.57 25.98 -12.13
N LEU A 157 -2.38 26.06 -11.54
CA LEU A 157 -2.01 27.18 -10.67
C LEU A 157 -2.16 28.41 -11.56
N GLN A 158 -3.26 29.13 -11.40
CA GLN A 158 -3.43 30.43 -12.02
C GLN A 158 -2.31 31.29 -11.46
N ASN A 159 -1.41 31.74 -12.34
CA ASN A 159 -0.39 32.71 -11.95
C ASN A 159 -1.11 33.97 -11.46
N GLU A 160 -0.50 34.70 -10.50
CA GLU A 160 -1.07 35.92 -9.92
C GLU A 160 -1.55 36.94 -10.99
N GLN A 161 -0.91 36.93 -12.17
CA GLN A 161 -1.29 37.74 -13.32
C GLN A 161 -2.69 37.40 -13.90
N GLU A 162 -3.12 36.14 -13.87
CA GLU A 162 -4.46 35.72 -14.31
C GLU A 162 -5.53 36.15 -13.30
N ILE A 163 -5.22 36.10 -11.99
CA ILE A 163 -6.13 36.55 -10.91
C ILE A 163 -6.36 38.06 -10.98
N PHE A 164 -5.30 38.84 -11.24
CA PHE A 164 -5.43 40.31 -11.37
C PHE A 164 -6.26 40.74 -12.58
N GLN A 165 -6.26 39.97 -13.67
CA GLN A 165 -7.05 40.27 -14.87
C GLN A 165 -8.56 40.00 -14.66
N ASP A 166 -8.91 39.02 -13.83
CA ASP A 166 -10.31 38.70 -13.54
C ASP A 166 -10.93 39.68 -12.51
N VAL A 167 -10.13 40.26 -11.62
CA VAL A 167 -10.58 41.30 -10.67
C VAL A 167 -10.84 42.64 -11.37
N LEU A 168 -10.15 42.94 -12.47
CA LEU A 168 -10.33 44.19 -13.22
C LEU A 168 -11.47 44.15 -14.25
N LYS A 169 -12.12 43.00 -14.42
CA LYS A 169 -13.23 42.80 -15.37
C LYS A 169 -14.62 42.68 -14.72
N ASN A 170 -14.70 42.80 -13.39
CA ASN A 170 -15.95 43.00 -12.65
C ASN A 170 -15.97 44.41 -12.05
#